data_AF-A0A6I3F006-F1
#
_entry.id   AF-A0A6I3F006-F1
#
_cell.length_a   1.000
_cell.length_b   1.000
_cell.length_c   1.000
_cell.angle_alpha   90.00
_cell.angle_beta   90.00
_cell.angle_gamma   90.00
#
_symmetry.space_group_name_H-M   'P 1'
#
loop_
_entity.id
_entity.type
_entity.pdbx_description
1 polymer ?
#
loop_
_entity_poly.entity_id
_entity_poly.type
_entity_poly.pdbx_seq_one_letter_code
_entity_poly.pdbx_strand_id
1 'polypeptide(L)'
;MTEVPEHLLKRSKERRSAAAGGEESAETAPAASADEGAGTKVAKAGATAAAPVAASTPAVAVEKPVAPYVAAALRRKKIPLWAMPVLVFLPLWGIIYMAGLSPAASGEPSQLATGQSIFTAQCAGCHGAAGGGGVGRQMNEGSLVATFPDMLGQLEFVWLGSNGIGPAGTPYGDPAREGGQHKTLSYNGNPM
;
A
#
# COMPACT_ATOMS: atom_id res chain seq x y z
N MET A 1 -41.59 33.46 14.98
CA MET A 1 -42.50 32.97 13.93
C MET A 1 -41.67 32.58 12.71
N THR A 2 -41.51 31.29 12.44
CA THR A 2 -40.88 30.79 11.21
C THR A 2 -41.98 30.31 10.28
N GLU A 3 -42.30 31.09 9.26
CA GLU A 3 -43.29 30.72 8.25
C GLU A 3 -42.75 29.57 7.40
N VAL A 4 -43.51 28.47 7.36
CA VAL A 4 -43.18 27.31 6.53
C VAL A 4 -43.51 27.66 5.09
N PRO A 5 -42.55 27.56 4.15
CA PRO A 5 -42.76 28.00 2.79
C PRO A 5 -43.75 27.09 2.04
N GLU A 6 -44.80 27.69 1.49
CA GLU A 6 -45.98 27.09 0.84
C GLU A 6 -45.67 25.97 -0.18
N HIS A 7 -44.54 26.05 -0.88
CA HIS A 7 -44.15 25.04 -1.86
C HIS A 7 -43.93 23.64 -1.25
N LEU A 8 -43.56 23.56 0.03
CA LEU A 8 -43.38 22.29 0.74
C LEU A 8 -44.72 21.61 1.03
N LEU A 9 -45.75 22.40 1.34
CA LEU A 9 -47.09 21.89 1.59
C LEU A 9 -47.73 21.33 0.32
N LYS A 10 -47.57 22.02 -0.82
CA LYS A 10 -48.01 21.52 -2.14
C LYS A 10 -47.35 20.20 -2.50
N ARG A 11 -46.03 20.10 -2.36
CA ARG A 11 -45.27 18.87 -2.66
C ARG A 11 -45.68 17.70 -1.76
N SER A 12 -46.07 17.98 -0.50
CA SER A 12 -46.55 16.95 0.42
C SER A 12 -47.95 16.42 0.05
N LYS A 13 -48.84 17.31 -0.42
CA LYS A 13 -50.18 16.94 -0.88
C LYS A 13 -50.12 16.06 -2.13
N GLU A 14 -49.28 16.43 -3.11
CA GLU A 14 -49.08 15.65 -4.34
C GLU A 14 -48.52 14.25 -4.07
N ARG A 15 -47.60 14.12 -3.11
CA ARG A 15 -47.07 12.81 -2.70
C ARG A 15 -48.09 11.96 -1.96
N ARG A 16 -48.96 12.58 -1.16
CA ARG A 16 -50.02 11.88 -0.43
C ARG A 16 -51.13 11.41 -1.38
N SER A 17 -51.50 12.21 -2.38
CA SER A 17 -52.48 11.79 -3.40
C SER A 17 -51.94 10.66 -4.29
N ALA A 18 -50.63 10.63 -4.55
CA ALA A 18 -50.00 9.55 -5.32
C ALA A 18 -49.91 8.23 -4.55
N ALA A 19 -49.83 8.27 -3.21
CA ALA A 19 -49.69 7.08 -2.37
C ALA A 19 -51.03 6.42 -1.97
N ALA A 20 -52.14 7.15 -2.05
CA ALA A 20 -53.47 6.67 -1.64
C ALA A 20 -54.22 5.87 -2.73
N GLY A 21 -53.55 5.50 -3.83
CA GLY A 21 -54.17 4.94 -5.04
C GLY A 21 -54.01 3.43 -5.29
N GLY A 22 -53.76 2.58 -4.28
CA GLY A 22 -53.73 1.13 -4.54
C GLY A 22 -53.52 0.21 -3.33
N GLU A 23 -54.62 -0.28 -2.77
CA GLU A 23 -54.76 -1.61 -2.11
C GLU A 23 -55.03 -2.66 -3.22
N GLU A 24 -54.81 -3.98 -3.14
CA GLU A 24 -55.24 -4.94 -2.11
C GLU A 24 -54.74 -6.39 -2.41
N SER A 25 -54.66 -7.21 -1.36
CA SER A 25 -54.97 -8.66 -1.25
C SER A 25 -54.03 -9.82 -1.69
N ALA A 26 -53.64 -10.58 -0.65
CA ALA A 26 -53.80 -12.02 -0.39
C ALA A 26 -52.89 -13.11 -1.04
N GLU A 27 -52.03 -13.66 -0.17
CA GLU A 27 -52.01 -15.07 0.33
C GLU A 27 -51.51 -16.26 -0.52
N THR A 28 -50.72 -17.10 0.18
CA THR A 28 -50.38 -18.54 0.02
C THR A 28 -49.26 -19.02 -0.94
N ALA A 29 -48.34 -19.80 -0.33
CA ALA A 29 -47.32 -20.69 -0.93
C ALA A 29 -47.78 -22.17 -0.79
N PRO A 30 -46.98 -23.25 -1.03
CA PRO A 30 -45.65 -23.42 -1.65
C PRO A 30 -45.50 -24.70 -2.55
N ALA A 31 -44.25 -25.12 -2.77
CA ALA A 31 -43.71 -26.48 -3.09
C ALA A 31 -43.48 -26.81 -4.58
N ALA A 32 -42.22 -26.85 -5.05
CA ALA A 32 -41.22 -27.95 -4.97
C ALA A 32 -41.50 -29.06 -6.02
N SER A 33 -40.56 -29.76 -6.64
CA SER A 33 -39.12 -29.69 -6.90
C SER A 33 -38.85 -30.82 -7.91
N ALA A 34 -37.67 -30.77 -8.55
CA ALA A 34 -36.93 -31.90 -9.10
C ALA A 34 -37.45 -32.55 -10.40
N ASP A 35 -36.62 -33.09 -11.28
CA ASP A 35 -35.19 -33.00 -11.59
C ASP A 35 -34.97 -33.96 -12.78
N GLU A 36 -33.88 -33.77 -13.53
CA GLU A 36 -33.09 -34.78 -14.26
C GLU A 36 -33.79 -35.92 -15.05
N GLY A 37 -33.36 -36.32 -16.24
CA GLY A 37 -32.11 -36.19 -16.97
C GLY A 37 -32.30 -36.96 -18.29
N ALA A 38 -31.76 -36.43 -19.39
CA ALA A 38 -30.59 -37.00 -20.08
C ALA A 38 -30.77 -38.45 -20.57
N GLY A 39 -30.73 -38.63 -21.90
CA GLY A 39 -30.68 -39.99 -22.45
C GLY A 39 -30.86 -40.14 -23.95
N THR A 40 -30.05 -39.40 -24.73
CA THR A 40 -29.43 -39.80 -26.01
C THR A 40 -29.96 -41.07 -26.72
N LYS A 41 -30.34 -40.95 -28.01
CA LYS A 41 -29.64 -41.63 -29.12
C LYS A 41 -30.20 -41.27 -30.49
N VAL A 42 -29.26 -40.84 -31.33
CA VAL A 42 -29.38 -40.56 -32.76
C VAL A 42 -29.53 -41.87 -33.53
N ALA A 43 -30.44 -41.92 -34.48
CA ALA A 43 -30.36 -42.83 -35.62
C ALA A 43 -30.57 -42.04 -36.92
N LYS A 44 -29.57 -42.15 -37.79
CA LYS A 44 -29.39 -41.46 -39.07
C LYS A 44 -30.14 -42.23 -40.16
N ALA A 45 -30.96 -41.53 -40.96
CA ALA A 45 -31.37 -42.00 -42.28
C ALA A 45 -31.32 -40.82 -43.26
N GLY A 46 -30.51 -40.98 -44.30
CA GLY A 46 -30.32 -39.99 -45.35
C GLY A 46 -31.48 -39.98 -46.35
N ALA A 47 -31.96 -38.76 -46.61
CA ALA A 47 -32.45 -38.19 -47.86
C ALA A 47 -33.13 -39.08 -48.91
N THR A 48 -34.43 -38.83 -49.10
CA THR A 48 -35.01 -38.62 -50.45
C THR A 48 -35.87 -37.36 -50.43
N ALA A 49 -35.73 -36.55 -51.46
CA ALA A 49 -36.22 -35.18 -51.56
C ALA A 49 -37.69 -35.11 -52.02
N ALA A 50 -38.46 -34.21 -51.41
CA ALA A 50 -39.66 -33.64 -51.99
C ALA A 50 -39.78 -32.16 -51.55
N ALA A 51 -39.96 -31.27 -52.52
CA ALA A 51 -40.02 -29.82 -52.38
C ALA A 51 -41.37 -29.32 -51.81
N PRO A 52 -41.54 -28.00 -51.65
CA PRO A 52 -41.09 -27.15 -50.54
C PRO A 52 -42.21 -27.02 -49.49
N VAL A 53 -41.93 -27.35 -48.23
CA VAL A 53 -42.87 -27.03 -47.16
C VAL A 53 -42.66 -25.57 -46.77
N ALA A 54 -43.72 -24.80 -46.87
CA ALA A 54 -43.81 -23.39 -46.49
C ALA A 54 -42.98 -23.08 -45.24
N ALA A 55 -42.25 -21.97 -45.28
CA ALA A 55 -41.54 -21.42 -44.13
C ALA A 55 -42.50 -21.34 -42.94
N SER A 56 -42.30 -22.24 -41.98
CA SER A 56 -42.93 -22.16 -40.68
C SER A 56 -42.40 -20.91 -39.99
N THR A 57 -43.26 -19.90 -39.86
CA THR A 57 -43.07 -18.78 -38.93
C THR A 57 -42.61 -19.34 -37.59
N PRO A 58 -41.47 -18.88 -37.02
CA PRO A 58 -41.06 -19.32 -35.70
C PRO A 58 -42.14 -18.92 -34.70
N ALA A 59 -42.68 -19.91 -34.00
CA ALA A 59 -43.59 -19.69 -32.89
C ALA A 59 -42.92 -18.74 -31.90
N VAL A 60 -43.52 -17.56 -31.72
CA VAL A 60 -43.12 -16.59 -30.72
C VAL A 60 -43.22 -17.28 -29.36
N ALA A 61 -42.08 -17.58 -28.75
CA ALA A 61 -42.04 -18.06 -27.37
C ALA A 61 -42.60 -16.94 -26.49
N VAL A 62 -43.80 -17.15 -25.96
CA VAL A 62 -44.41 -16.26 -24.97
C VAL A 62 -43.52 -16.26 -23.74
N GLU A 63 -42.81 -15.15 -23.52
CA GLU A 63 -41.96 -14.94 -22.36
C GLU A 63 -42.82 -14.97 -21.09
N LYS A 64 -42.61 -15.98 -20.24
CA LYS A 64 -43.40 -16.17 -19.01
C LYS A 64 -43.27 -14.92 -18.14
N PRO A 65 -44.40 -14.37 -17.63
CA PRO A 65 -44.36 -13.20 -16.76
C PRO A 65 -43.53 -13.52 -15.52
N VAL A 66 -42.55 -12.64 -15.25
CA VAL A 66 -41.63 -12.76 -14.13
C VAL A 66 -42.42 -12.88 -12.83
N ALA A 67 -42.25 -13.98 -12.11
CA ALA A 67 -43.02 -14.25 -10.90
C ALA A 67 -42.75 -13.16 -9.83
N PRO A 68 -43.78 -12.69 -9.11
CA PRO A 68 -43.68 -11.55 -8.20
C PRO A 68 -42.67 -11.75 -7.07
N TYR A 69 -42.39 -13.00 -6.68
CA TYR A 69 -41.36 -13.32 -5.67
C TYR A 69 -39.92 -13.11 -6.17
N VAL A 70 -39.69 -13.04 -7.49
CA VAL A 70 -38.36 -12.81 -8.10
C VAL A 70 -38.19 -11.34 -8.52
N ALA A 71 -39.27 -10.58 -8.63
CA ALA A 71 -39.25 -9.19 -9.09
C ALA A 71 -38.35 -8.29 -8.20
N ALA A 72 -38.35 -8.52 -6.88
CA ALA A 72 -37.47 -7.80 -5.96
C ALA A 72 -35.99 -8.19 -6.10
N ALA A 73 -35.69 -9.45 -6.43
CA ALA A 73 -34.32 -9.93 -6.65
C ALA A 73 -33.72 -9.37 -7.95
N LEU A 74 -34.53 -9.29 -9.01
CA LEU A 74 -34.12 -8.79 -10.33
C LEU A 74 -33.95 -7.26 -10.37
N ARG A 75 -34.63 -6.52 -9.49
CA ARG A 75 -34.46 -5.05 -9.38
C ARG A 75 -33.27 -4.62 -8.52
N ARG A 76 -32.53 -5.55 -7.92
CA ARG A 76 -31.38 -5.22 -7.08
C ARG A 76 -30.22 -4.70 -7.95
N LYS A 77 -29.76 -3.48 -7.69
CA LYS A 77 -28.60 -2.89 -8.37
C LYS A 77 -27.34 -3.71 -8.02
N LYS A 78 -26.63 -4.19 -9.03
CA LYS A 78 -25.37 -4.92 -8.86
C LYS A 78 -24.22 -3.92 -8.67
N ILE A 79 -23.29 -4.24 -7.77
CA ILE A 79 -22.03 -3.52 -7.67
C ILE A 79 -21.24 -3.81 -8.95
N PRO A 80 -20.74 -2.79 -9.67
CA PRO A 80 -19.97 -3.02 -10.88
C PRO A 80 -18.64 -3.67 -10.51
N LEU A 81 -18.17 -4.61 -11.32
CA LEU A 81 -17.01 -5.47 -11.01
C LEU A 81 -15.73 -4.69 -10.69
N TRP A 82 -15.57 -3.47 -11.19
CA TRP A 82 -14.44 -2.58 -10.89
C TRP A 82 -14.48 -1.92 -9.50
N ALA A 83 -15.63 -1.88 -8.83
CA ALA A 83 -15.75 -1.13 -7.58
C ALA A 83 -15.04 -1.83 -6.42
N MET A 84 -15.08 -3.16 -6.37
CA MET A 84 -14.38 -3.94 -5.34
C MET A 84 -12.85 -3.76 -5.38
N PRO A 85 -12.16 -3.89 -6.53
CA PRO A 85 -10.72 -3.65 -6.57
C PRO A 85 -10.34 -2.20 -6.27
N VAL A 86 -11.12 -1.20 -6.70
CA VAL A 86 -10.86 0.21 -6.37
C VAL A 86 -10.98 0.46 -4.87
N LEU A 87 -12.02 -0.08 -4.23
CA LEU A 87 -12.27 0.12 -2.80
C LEU A 87 -11.17 -0.55 -1.94
N VAL A 88 -10.58 -1.66 -2.41
CA VAL A 88 -9.41 -2.30 -1.79
C VAL A 88 -8.11 -1.55 -2.09
N PHE A 89 -7.96 -0.99 -3.29
CA PHE A 89 -6.74 -0.28 -3.70
C PHE A 89 -6.61 1.10 -3.02
N LEU A 90 -7.72 1.80 -2.77
CA LEU A 90 -7.72 3.14 -2.20
C LEU A 90 -7.05 3.27 -0.82
N PRO A 91 -7.27 2.38 0.18
CA PRO A 91 -6.54 2.44 1.44
C PRO A 91 -5.05 2.11 1.28
N LEU A 92 -4.68 1.16 0.41
CA LEU A 92 -3.28 0.83 0.13
C LEU A 92 -2.56 2.02 -0.53
N TRP A 93 -3.18 2.63 -1.54
CA TRP A 93 -2.67 3.83 -2.19
C TRP A 93 -2.56 5.00 -1.20
N GLY A 94 -3.54 5.17 -0.30
CA GLY A 94 -3.50 6.20 0.73
C GLY A 94 -2.30 6.05 1.67
N ILE A 95 -1.96 4.82 2.09
CA ILE A 95 -0.76 4.55 2.89
C ILE A 95 0.51 4.88 2.10
N ILE A 96 0.60 4.42 0.85
CA ILE A 96 1.77 4.68 -0.02
C ILE A 96 1.93 6.18 -0.28
N TYR A 97 0.84 6.88 -0.56
CA TYR A 97 0.82 8.32 -0.78
C TYR A 97 1.31 9.04 0.47
N MET A 98 0.71 8.79 1.63
CA MET A 98 1.12 9.41 2.89
C MET A 98 2.57 9.11 3.27
N ALA A 99 3.05 7.88 3.03
CA ALA A 99 4.45 7.51 3.25
C ALA A 99 5.41 8.16 2.24
N GLY A 100 4.95 8.40 1.01
CA GLY A 100 5.72 9.03 -0.07
C GLY A 100 5.78 10.55 0.02
N LEU A 101 4.88 11.19 0.76
CA LEU A 101 4.99 12.60 1.14
C LEU A 101 6.08 12.76 2.21
N SER A 102 7.33 12.56 1.82
CA SER A 102 8.47 13.00 2.63
C SER A 102 8.34 14.52 2.83
N PRO A 103 8.40 15.03 4.07
CA PRO A 103 8.46 16.46 4.30
C PRO A 103 9.58 17.06 3.47
N ALA A 104 9.30 18.12 2.71
CA ALA A 104 10.37 18.94 2.16
C ALA A 104 11.26 19.38 3.32
N ALA A 105 12.59 19.27 3.15
CA ALA A 105 13.59 19.50 4.20
C ALA A 105 13.16 20.64 5.14
N SER A 106 12.91 20.30 6.40
CA SER A 106 12.17 21.09 7.38
C SER A 106 12.90 22.35 7.88
N GLY A 107 13.81 22.92 7.08
CA GLY A 107 14.78 23.92 7.53
C GLY A 107 15.82 23.37 8.52
N GLU A 108 15.73 22.08 8.86
CA GLU A 108 16.69 21.41 9.70
C GLU A 108 18.04 21.28 8.97
N PRO A 109 19.16 21.43 9.69
CA PRO A 109 20.48 21.28 9.11
C PRO A 109 20.62 19.88 8.50
N SER A 110 21.28 19.80 7.33
CA SER A 110 21.61 18.51 6.74
C SER A 110 22.46 17.69 7.72
N GLN A 111 22.42 16.36 7.61
CA GLN A 111 23.26 15.50 8.43
C GLN A 111 24.75 15.88 8.35
N LEU A 112 25.19 16.37 7.19
CA LEU A 112 26.55 16.89 7.02
C LEU A 112 26.77 18.17 7.83
N ALA A 113 25.84 19.13 7.80
CA ALA A 113 25.94 20.36 8.58
C ALA A 113 25.94 20.07 10.09
N THR A 114 25.09 19.15 10.55
CA THR A 114 25.06 18.69 11.95
C THR A 114 26.36 17.96 12.32
N GLY A 115 26.87 17.09 11.45
CA GLY A 115 28.15 16.41 11.66
C GLY A 115 29.32 17.39 11.75
N GLN A 116 29.34 18.44 10.92
CA GLN A 116 30.37 19.47 10.94
C GLN A 116 30.34 20.30 12.23
N SER A 117 29.15 20.63 12.76
CA SER A 117 29.05 21.37 14.03
C SER A 117 29.54 20.53 15.21
N ILE A 118 29.19 19.25 15.26
CA ILE A 118 29.67 18.30 16.27
C ILE A 118 31.20 18.13 16.15
N PHE A 119 31.70 17.93 14.94
CA PHE A 119 33.13 17.78 14.68
C PHE A 119 33.92 18.98 15.21
N THR A 120 33.46 20.19 14.89
CA THR A 120 34.09 21.43 15.33
C THR A 120 34.08 21.57 16.85
N ALA A 121 32.97 21.19 17.50
CA ALA A 121 32.81 21.32 18.94
C ALA A 121 33.58 20.28 19.75
N GLN A 122 33.72 19.05 19.25
CA GLN A 122 34.17 17.91 20.05
C GLN A 122 35.46 17.25 19.55
N CYS A 123 35.75 17.32 18.25
CA CYS A 123 36.82 16.52 17.64
C CYS A 123 37.99 17.39 17.16
N ALA A 124 37.69 18.58 16.64
CA ALA A 124 38.65 19.48 16.00
C ALA A 124 39.80 19.92 16.94
N GLY A 125 39.58 19.94 18.25
CA GLY A 125 40.62 20.29 19.22
C GLY A 125 41.83 19.35 19.19
N CYS A 126 41.59 18.04 18.97
CA CYS A 126 42.68 17.05 18.89
C CYS A 126 43.07 16.74 17.44
N HIS A 127 42.09 16.68 16.55
CA HIS A 127 42.28 16.23 15.17
C HIS A 127 42.47 17.36 14.16
N GLY A 128 42.45 18.61 14.60
CA GLY A 128 42.53 19.79 13.75
C GLY A 128 41.20 20.14 13.07
N ALA A 129 41.04 21.41 12.72
CA ALA A 129 39.79 21.96 12.15
C ALA A 129 39.32 21.25 10.87
N ALA A 130 40.26 20.76 10.06
CA ALA A 130 39.98 20.02 8.84
C ALA A 130 40.29 18.51 8.96
N GLY A 131 40.48 17.98 10.17
CA GLY A 131 40.85 16.58 10.39
C GLY A 131 42.28 16.23 10.00
N GLY A 132 43.17 17.21 9.88
CA GLY A 132 44.59 17.00 9.50
C GLY A 132 45.45 16.30 10.56
N GLY A 133 44.91 16.08 11.75
CA GLY A 133 45.62 15.50 12.89
C GLY A 133 46.34 16.55 13.74
N GLY A 134 47.10 16.07 14.72
CA GLY A 134 47.81 16.89 15.70
C GLY A 134 48.05 16.08 16.97
N VAL A 135 47.30 16.39 18.03
CA VAL A 135 47.26 15.54 19.24
C VAL A 135 46.59 14.19 18.93
N GLY A 136 45.59 14.22 18.06
CA GLY A 136 44.92 13.05 17.50
C GLY A 136 45.40 12.72 16.08
N ARG A 137 45.17 11.48 15.65
CA ARG A 137 45.53 10.99 14.30
C ARG A 137 44.78 11.76 13.20
N GLN A 138 45.37 11.86 12.03
CA GLN A 138 44.70 12.40 10.84
C GLN A 138 43.43 11.59 10.49
N MET A 139 42.37 12.27 10.06
CA MET A 139 41.11 11.67 9.58
C MET A 139 40.69 12.12 8.17
N ASN A 140 41.39 13.09 7.58
CA ASN A 140 41.17 13.50 6.20
C ASN A 140 42.05 12.67 5.23
N GLU A 141 41.99 12.98 3.93
CA GLU A 141 42.83 12.35 2.90
C GLU A 141 42.71 10.81 2.85
N GLY A 142 41.55 10.27 3.24
CA GLY A 142 41.28 8.83 3.20
C GLY A 142 41.85 8.03 4.38
N SER A 143 42.55 8.65 5.34
CA SER A 143 43.12 7.93 6.50
C SER A 143 42.05 7.26 7.36
N LEU A 144 40.89 7.90 7.48
CA LEU A 144 39.74 7.38 8.23
C LEU A 144 39.15 6.14 7.57
N VAL A 145 38.96 6.17 6.25
CA VAL A 145 38.42 5.05 5.47
C VAL A 145 39.41 3.89 5.40
N ALA A 146 40.71 4.19 5.30
CA ALA A 146 41.76 3.18 5.38
C ALA A 146 41.80 2.47 6.74
N THR A 147 41.35 3.14 7.81
CA THR A 147 41.30 2.57 9.16
C THR A 147 39.96 1.88 9.43
N PHE A 148 38.87 2.47 8.97
CA PHE A 148 37.50 2.00 9.15
C PHE A 148 36.81 1.93 7.78
N PRO A 149 36.98 0.81 7.05
CA PRO A 149 36.35 0.63 5.75
C PRO A 149 34.82 0.48 5.87
N ASP A 150 34.34 0.13 7.06
CA ASP A 150 32.92 0.05 7.40
C ASP A 150 32.53 1.06 8.49
N MET A 151 31.31 1.58 8.38
CA MET A 151 30.79 2.61 9.29
C MET A 151 30.60 2.08 10.72
N LEU A 152 30.24 0.80 10.92
CA LEU A 152 30.04 0.26 12.27
C LEU A 152 31.34 0.28 13.06
N GLY A 153 32.46 -0.08 12.43
CA GLY A 153 33.78 -0.04 13.07
C GLY A 153 34.17 1.38 13.51
N GLN A 154 33.85 2.39 12.70
CA GLN A 154 34.08 3.78 13.08
C GLN A 154 33.15 4.20 14.24
N LEU A 155 31.86 3.88 14.18
CA LEU A 155 30.89 4.22 15.22
C LEU A 155 31.24 3.57 16.56
N GLU A 156 31.65 2.30 16.55
CA GLU A 156 32.12 1.58 17.72
C GLU A 156 33.33 2.29 18.34
N PHE A 157 34.32 2.67 17.52
CA PHE A 157 35.49 3.39 18.00
C PHE A 157 35.14 4.75 18.61
N VAL A 158 34.23 5.51 17.98
CA VAL A 158 33.79 6.81 18.50
C VAL A 158 33.01 6.66 19.81
N TRP A 159 32.23 5.59 19.96
CA TRP A 159 31.40 5.37 21.15
C TRP A 159 32.20 4.84 22.34
N LEU A 160 33.07 3.86 22.09
CA LEU A 160 33.89 3.23 23.13
C LEU A 160 35.14 4.05 23.48
N GLY A 161 35.62 4.85 22.53
CA GLY A 161 36.97 5.41 22.56
C GLY A 161 38.03 4.32 22.45
N SER A 162 39.28 4.73 22.30
CA SER A 162 40.40 3.77 22.23
C SER A 162 40.58 2.95 23.51
N ASN A 163 40.19 3.48 24.67
CA ASN A 163 40.26 2.75 25.94
C ASN A 163 39.20 1.64 26.06
N GLY A 164 38.05 1.81 25.42
CA GLY A 164 36.96 0.82 25.49
C GLY A 164 37.20 -0.41 24.61
N ILE A 165 38.11 -0.33 23.65
CA ILE A 165 38.44 -1.45 22.75
C ILE A 165 39.32 -2.51 23.45
N GLY A 166 40.18 -2.10 24.38
CA GLY A 166 41.03 -3.04 25.11
C GLY A 166 42.27 -2.40 25.71
N PRO A 167 43.11 -3.21 26.40
CA PRO A 167 44.36 -2.73 27.01
C PRO A 167 45.31 -2.13 25.96
N ALA A 168 46.29 -1.35 26.42
CA ALA A 168 47.33 -0.76 25.57
C ALA A 168 47.92 -1.77 24.57
N GLY A 169 48.01 -1.38 23.30
CA GLY A 169 48.51 -2.25 22.23
C GLY A 169 47.44 -3.11 21.54
N THR A 170 46.18 -3.07 21.98
CA THR A 170 45.09 -3.80 21.32
C THR A 170 44.87 -3.24 19.91
N PRO A 171 44.91 -4.06 18.86
CA PRO A 171 44.71 -3.60 17.49
C PRO A 171 43.24 -3.24 17.24
N TYR A 172 43.00 -2.23 16.41
CA TYR A 172 41.67 -1.82 15.96
C TYR A 172 41.70 -1.36 14.49
N GLY A 173 40.50 -1.28 13.91
CA GLY A 173 40.32 -0.94 12.49
C GLY A 173 40.66 -2.12 11.56
N ASP A 174 40.89 -1.81 10.30
CA ASP A 174 41.11 -2.81 9.25
C ASP A 174 42.42 -3.60 9.42
N PRO A 175 42.35 -4.94 9.58
CA PRO A 175 43.52 -5.83 9.54
C PRO A 175 44.39 -5.68 8.29
N ALA A 176 43.79 -5.30 7.16
CA ALA A 176 44.45 -5.13 5.87
C ALA A 176 44.97 -3.71 5.62
N ARG A 177 44.82 -2.78 6.58
CA ARG A 177 45.27 -1.40 6.45
C ARG A 177 46.77 -1.33 6.09
N GLU A 178 47.10 -0.50 5.11
CA GLU A 178 48.49 -0.22 4.76
C GLU A 178 49.27 0.40 5.94
N GLY A 179 50.45 -0.15 6.23
CA GLY A 179 51.21 0.19 7.44
C GLY A 179 50.69 -0.49 8.72
N GLY A 180 49.73 -1.40 8.60
CA GLY A 180 49.18 -2.20 9.69
C GLY A 180 48.07 -1.50 10.47
N GLN A 181 47.39 -2.29 11.32
CA GLN A 181 46.35 -1.81 12.23
C GLN A 181 46.91 -0.80 13.22
N HIS A 182 46.08 0.17 13.54
CA HIS A 182 46.32 1.02 14.69
C HIS A 182 46.13 0.24 15.98
N LYS A 183 46.81 0.68 17.04
CA LYS A 183 46.74 0.06 18.36
C LYS A 183 46.35 1.08 19.41
N THR A 184 45.63 0.68 20.44
CA THR A 184 45.28 1.54 21.58
C THR A 184 46.56 2.12 22.23
N LEU A 185 46.53 3.40 22.62
CA LEU A 185 47.67 4.17 23.16
C LEU A 185 48.94 4.23 22.29
N SER A 186 48.88 3.78 21.03
CA SER A 186 50.06 3.82 20.14
C SER A 186 50.36 5.20 19.56
N TYR A 187 49.42 6.14 19.67
CA TYR A 187 49.60 7.51 19.21
C TYR A 187 49.87 8.43 20.40
N ASN A 188 51.07 8.97 20.48
CA ASN A 188 51.49 9.90 21.54
C ASN A 188 51.31 9.37 22.98
N GLY A 189 51.10 8.06 23.19
CA GLY A 189 50.89 7.45 24.50
C GLY A 189 49.57 7.81 25.19
N ASN A 190 48.72 8.61 24.55
CA ASN A 190 47.49 9.12 25.14
C ASN A 190 46.27 8.33 24.67
N PRO A 191 45.25 8.20 25.53
CA PRO A 191 43.95 7.72 25.10
C PRO A 191 43.32 8.72 24.13
N MET A 192 42.82 8.16 23.03
CA MET A 192 42.02 8.82 22.00
C MET A 192 40.55 8.53 22.25
#